data_AF-A0A9D7D301-F1
#
_entry.id   AF-A0A9D7D301-F1
#
_cell.length_a   1.000
_cell.length_b   1.000
_cell.length_c   1.000
_cell.angle_alpha   90.00
_cell.angle_beta   90.00
_cell.angle_gamma   90.00
#
_symmetry.space_group_name_H-M   'P 1'
#
loop_
_entity.id
_entity.type
_entity.pdbx_description
1 polymer ?
#
loop_
_entity_poly.entity_id
_entity_poly.type
_entity_poly.pdbx_seq_one_letter_code
_entity_poly.pdbx_strand_id
1 'polypeptide(L)'
;MVKASRYVAFGAEASMAPEIGVSSVQGSLYGVAGDLRLFPVPGPFFIGVRGGYQRMTLRTSVALPPLGARTDAAFAETTYVNPRLGVLWTHRSGFSLGADVGVQIPITSRYTSTVPKEAAEADAILSKVASTFGNGVTPTVDLLRVGFLF
;
A
#
# COMPACT_ATOMS: atom_id res chain seq x y z
N MET A 1 -13.30 4.96 -11.60
CA MET A 1 -14.23 4.03 -10.91
C MET A 1 -15.44 3.86 -11.80
N VAL A 2 -16.03 2.66 -11.88
CA VAL A 2 -17.19 2.37 -12.74
C VAL A 2 -18.33 1.84 -11.87
N LYS A 3 -19.53 2.39 -12.05
CA LYS A 3 -20.72 1.94 -11.31
C LYS A 3 -21.49 0.92 -12.15
N ALA A 4 -21.53 -0.34 -11.72
CA ALA A 4 -22.27 -1.37 -12.43
C ALA A 4 -23.79 -1.28 -12.17
N SER A 5 -24.18 -0.84 -10.97
CA SER A 5 -25.59 -0.61 -10.60
C SER A 5 -25.68 0.41 -9.48
N ARG A 6 -26.89 0.82 -9.08
CA ARG A 6 -27.07 1.69 -7.91
C ARG A 6 -26.46 1.14 -6.61
N TYR A 7 -26.23 -0.18 -6.55
CA TYR A 7 -25.78 -0.92 -5.38
C TYR A 7 -24.34 -1.43 -5.47
N VAL A 8 -23.72 -1.43 -6.65
CA VAL A 8 -22.39 -2.05 -6.86
C VAL A 8 -21.50 -1.13 -7.68
N ALA A 9 -20.27 -0.94 -7.21
CA ALA A 9 -19.22 -0.22 -7.93
C ALA A 9 -17.89 -0.99 -7.90
N PHE A 10 -17.12 -0.82 -8.98
CA PHE A 10 -15.79 -1.40 -9.13
C PHE A 10 -14.78 -0.28 -9.39
N GLY A 11 -13.55 -0.46 -8.90
CA GLY A 11 -12.49 0.51 -9.05
C GLY A 11 -11.13 -0.14 -9.24
N ALA A 12 -10.22 0.63 -9.82
CA ALA A 12 -8.79 0.40 -9.75
C ALA A 12 -8.15 1.61 -9.07
N GLU A 13 -7.07 1.37 -8.35
CA GLU A 13 -6.31 2.35 -7.60
C GLU A 13 -4.83 2.12 -7.85
N ALA A 14 -4.09 3.21 -8.04
CA ALA A 14 -2.64 3.22 -8.01
C ALA A 14 -2.22 4.14 -6.87
N SER A 15 -1.29 3.68 -6.04
CA SER A 15 -0.74 4.43 -4.92
C SER A 15 0.76 4.55 -5.08
N MET A 16 1.28 5.70 -4.69
CA MET A 16 2.71 5.93 -4.58
C MET A 16 2.96 6.78 -3.34
N ALA A 17 3.93 6.38 -2.53
CA ALA A 17 4.45 7.23 -1.48
C ALA A 17 5.74 7.89 -2.00
N PRO A 18 5.88 9.22 -1.85
CA PRO A 18 7.13 9.89 -2.17
C PRO A 18 8.27 9.30 -1.33
N GLU A 19 9.49 9.45 -1.82
CA GLU A 19 10.69 8.92 -1.16
C GLU A 19 10.86 9.53 0.23
N ILE A 20 10.76 8.70 1.27
CA ILE A 20 10.97 9.09 2.66
C ILE A 20 12.36 8.62 3.09
N GLY A 21 13.23 9.59 3.41
CA GLY A 21 14.55 9.32 3.97
C GLY A 21 14.51 9.40 5.49
N VAL A 22 14.90 8.32 6.18
CA VAL A 22 15.24 8.37 7.61
C VAL A 22 16.70 7.95 7.74
N SER A 23 17.57 8.91 8.08
CA SER A 23 19.03 8.72 8.14
C SER A 23 19.62 8.23 6.81
N SER A 24 20.23 7.04 6.78
CA SER A 24 20.88 6.44 5.60
C SER A 24 19.93 5.56 4.77
N VAL A 25 18.65 5.44 5.16
CA VAL A 25 17.67 4.59 4.50
C VAL A 25 16.64 5.44 3.76
N GLN A 26 16.53 5.23 2.45
CA GLN A 26 15.52 5.82 1.58
C GLN A 26 14.45 4.78 1.29
N GLY A 27 13.19 5.11 1.56
CA GLY A 27 12.05 4.25 1.31
C GLY A 27 11.12 4.83 0.26
N SER A 28 10.73 4.05 -0.75
CA SER A 28 9.63 4.39 -1.65
C SER A 28 8.60 3.27 -1.67
N LEU A 29 7.36 3.63 -1.97
CA LEU A 29 6.23 2.70 -1.95
C LEU A 29 5.41 2.86 -3.22
N TYR A 30 5.10 1.75 -3.86
CA TYR A 30 4.21 1.67 -5.00
C TYR A 30 3.15 0.60 -4.75
N GLY A 31 1.92 0.85 -5.14
CA GLY A 31 0.85 -0.13 -5.04
C GLY A 31 -0.15 0.00 -6.16
N VAL A 32 -0.78 -1.12 -6.47
CA VAL A 32 -1.97 -1.19 -7.33
C VAL A 32 -3.01 -2.05 -6.65
N ALA A 33 -4.26 -1.65 -6.75
CA ALA A 33 -5.35 -2.38 -6.15
C ALA A 33 -6.62 -2.34 -7.00
N GLY A 34 -7.37 -3.43 -6.95
CA GLY A 34 -8.76 -3.49 -7.36
C GLY A 34 -9.67 -3.29 -6.17
N ASP A 35 -10.85 -2.73 -6.41
CA ASP A 35 -11.81 -2.42 -5.37
C ASP A 35 -13.23 -2.80 -5.79
N LEU A 36 -13.96 -3.40 -4.86
CA LEU A 36 -15.37 -3.70 -4.97
C LEU A 36 -16.10 -3.02 -3.82
N ARG A 37 -17.15 -2.26 -4.14
CA ARG A 37 -18.03 -1.61 -3.17
C ARG A 37 -19.46 -2.03 -3.37
N LEU A 38 -20.12 -2.34 -2.27
CA LEU A 38 -21.55 -2.60 -2.16
C LEU A 38 -22.17 -1.46 -1.37
N PHE A 39 -23.27 -0.90 -1.87
CA PHE A 39 -24.06 0.13 -1.21
C PHE A 39 -25.36 -0.51 -0.74
N PRO A 40 -25.47 -0.96 0.53
CA PRO A 40 -26.64 -1.72 0.98
C PRO A 40 -27.94 -0.91 0.91
N VAL A 41 -27.82 0.41 1.05
CA VAL A 41 -28.92 1.37 0.98
C VAL A 41 -28.59 2.47 -0.03
N PRO A 42 -29.58 3.09 -0.68
CA PRO A 42 -29.36 4.29 -1.48
C PRO A 42 -28.73 5.39 -0.62
N GLY A 43 -27.47 5.74 -0.89
CA GLY A 43 -26.74 6.70 -0.08
C GLY A 43 -25.23 6.63 -0.29
N PRO A 44 -24.46 7.39 0.51
CA PRO A 44 -23.01 7.42 0.40
C PRO A 44 -22.34 6.21 1.06
N PHE A 45 -23.02 5.53 1.99
CA PHE A 45 -22.44 4.44 2.76
C PHE A 45 -22.16 3.21 1.90
N PHE A 46 -20.98 2.62 2.06
CA PHE A 46 -20.59 1.39 1.40
C PHE A 46 -19.87 0.41 2.32
N ILE A 47 -20.03 -0.87 2.00
CA ILE A 47 -19.21 -1.99 2.47
C ILE A 47 -18.37 -2.43 1.29
N GLY A 48 -17.05 -2.50 1.47
CA GLY A 48 -16.16 -2.80 0.37
C GLY A 48 -15.05 -3.78 0.74
N VAL A 49 -14.43 -4.29 -0.30
CA VAL A 49 -13.18 -5.04 -0.20
C VAL A 49 -12.23 -4.50 -1.26
N ARG A 50 -11.00 -4.21 -0.84
CA ARG A 50 -9.91 -3.87 -1.73
C ARG A 50 -8.91 -5.01 -1.74
N GLY A 51 -8.44 -5.41 -2.91
CA GLY A 51 -7.38 -6.41 -3.08
C GLY A 51 -6.28 -5.82 -3.91
N GLY A 52 -5.03 -5.91 -3.45
CA GLY A 52 -3.94 -5.23 -4.12
C GLY A 52 -2.58 -5.85 -3.89
N TYR A 53 -1.65 -5.36 -4.69
CA TYR A 53 -0.23 -5.63 -4.56
C TYR A 53 0.47 -4.32 -4.20
N GLN A 54 1.36 -4.38 -3.23
CA GLN A 54 2.21 -3.27 -2.81
C GLN A 54 3.66 -3.71 -2.79
N ARG A 55 4.55 -2.80 -3.19
CA ARG A 55 5.99 -2.97 -3.15
C ARG A 55 6.61 -1.78 -2.45
N MET A 56 7.34 -2.06 -1.39
CA MET A 56 8.23 -1.13 -0.72
C MET A 56 9.65 -1.39 -1.19
N THR A 57 10.32 -0.34 -1.66
CA THR A 57 11.74 -0.34 -1.99
C THR A 57 12.48 0.42 -0.92
N LEU A 58 13.41 -0.25 -0.25
CA LEU A 58 14.31 0.33 0.74
C LEU A 58 15.71 0.38 0.12
N ARG A 59 16.37 1.53 0.14
CA ARG A 59 17.75 1.71 -0.29
C ARG A 59 18.57 2.16 0.91
N THR A 60 19.73 1.55 1.11
CA THR A 60 20.67 1.95 2.17
C THR A 60 22.07 2.03 1.60
N SER A 61 22.89 2.93 2.14
CA SER A 61 24.32 2.99 1.80
C SER A 61 25.13 2.34 2.91
N VAL A 62 25.82 1.24 2.59
CA VAL A 62 26.69 0.50 3.52
C VAL A 62 28.14 0.77 3.15
N ALA A 63 28.96 1.17 4.11
CA ALA A 63 30.41 1.27 3.95
C ALA A 63 31.05 -0.06 4.38
N LEU A 64 31.70 -0.76 3.44
CA LEU A 64 32.41 -2.00 3.70
C LEU A 64 33.91 -1.76 3.51
N PRO A 65 34.73 -1.66 4.57
CA PRO A 65 36.19 -1.65 4.43
C PRO A 65 36.69 -3.03 3.96
N PRO A 66 37.57 -3.14 2.94
CA PRO A 66 38.23 -2.09 2.16
C PRO A 66 37.52 -1.71 0.84
N LEU A 67 36.33 -2.25 0.56
CA LEU A 67 35.58 -2.16 -0.71
C LEU A 67 34.87 -0.80 -0.96
N GLY A 68 34.81 0.09 0.05
CA GLY A 68 34.18 1.41 -0.07
C GLY A 68 32.68 1.42 0.25
N ALA A 69 32.02 2.56 -0.02
CA ALA A 69 30.58 2.72 0.19
C ALA A 69 29.78 2.21 -1.02
N ARG A 70 28.80 1.35 -0.77
CA ARG A 70 27.89 0.79 -1.79
C ARG A 70 26.45 1.06 -1.39
N THR A 71 25.63 1.44 -2.36
CA THR A 71 24.17 1.51 -2.19
C THR A 71 23.57 0.15 -2.49
N ASP A 72 22.95 -0.45 -1.49
CA ASP A 72 22.21 -1.71 -1.62
C ASP A 72 20.72 -1.46 -1.47
N ALA A 73 19.92 -2.37 -2.03
CA ALA A 73 18.47 -2.29 -2.02
C ALA A 73 17.84 -3.55 -1.42
N ALA A 74 16.77 -3.35 -0.68
CA ALA A 74 15.86 -4.40 -0.27
C ALA A 74 14.45 -4.08 -0.78
N PHE A 75 13.73 -5.13 -1.12
CA PHE A 75 12.38 -5.07 -1.63
C PHE A 75 11.47 -5.89 -0.72
N ALA A 76 10.41 -5.28 -0.24
CA ALA A 76 9.32 -5.96 0.44
C ALA A 76 8.08 -5.86 -0.42
N GLU A 77 7.58 -6.99 -0.87
CA GLU A 77 6.39 -7.10 -1.71
C GLU A 77 5.30 -7.79 -0.91
N THR A 78 4.07 -7.27 -0.98
CA THR A 78 2.94 -7.85 -0.27
C THR A 78 1.71 -7.81 -1.14
N THR A 79 1.01 -8.93 -1.23
CA THR A 79 -0.36 -8.99 -1.74
C THR A 79 -1.30 -9.01 -0.55
N TYR A 80 -2.36 -8.22 -0.58
CA TYR A 80 -3.26 -8.04 0.55
C TYR A 80 -4.73 -8.04 0.13
N VAL A 81 -5.59 -8.27 1.12
CA VAL A 81 -7.01 -7.95 1.08
C VAL A 81 -7.35 -6.98 2.20
N ASN A 82 -8.28 -6.07 1.95
CA ASN A 82 -8.63 -4.98 2.84
C ASN A 82 -10.17 -4.84 2.86
N PRO A 83 -10.87 -5.61 3.72
CA PRO A 83 -12.25 -5.31 4.06
C PRO A 83 -12.35 -3.91 4.69
N ARG A 84 -13.35 -3.14 4.25
CA ARG A 84 -13.50 -1.74 4.64
C ARG A 84 -14.95 -1.27 4.61
N LEU A 85 -15.19 -0.21 5.36
CA LEU A 85 -16.46 0.49 5.46
C LEU A 85 -16.19 1.97 5.21
N GLY A 86 -17.06 2.64 4.46
CA GLY A 86 -16.83 4.03 4.15
C GLY A 86 -18.05 4.77 3.67
N VAL A 87 -17.82 6.04 3.40
CA VAL A 87 -18.77 6.97 2.81
C VAL A 87 -18.20 7.51 1.51
N LEU A 88 -19.02 7.57 0.46
CA LEU A 88 -18.64 8.04 -0.85
C LEU A 88 -19.78 8.88 -1.43
N TRP A 89 -19.59 10.19 -1.43
CA TRP A 89 -20.47 11.14 -2.08
C TRP A 89 -20.03 11.33 -3.53
N THR A 90 -20.91 11.04 -4.48
CA THR A 90 -20.67 11.29 -5.89
C THR A 90 -21.60 12.39 -6.39
N HIS A 91 -21.02 13.49 -6.85
CA HIS A 91 -21.72 14.61 -7.45
C HIS A 91 -22.22 14.25 -8.86
N ARG A 92 -23.22 14.98 -9.37
CA ARG A 92 -23.83 14.74 -10.70
C ARG A 92 -22.84 14.87 -11.86
N SER A 93 -21.73 15.57 -11.65
CA SER A 93 -20.63 15.72 -12.62
C SER A 93 -19.69 14.51 -12.68
N GLY A 94 -19.96 13.46 -11.91
CA GLY A 94 -19.08 12.28 -11.80
C GLY A 94 -17.94 12.45 -10.79
N PHE A 95 -17.77 13.63 -10.20
CA PHE A 95 -16.78 13.84 -9.14
C PHE A 95 -17.19 13.12 -7.86
N SER A 96 -16.28 12.38 -7.24
CA SER A 96 -16.52 11.61 -6.01
C SER A 96 -15.56 12.03 -4.90
N LEU A 97 -16.13 12.22 -3.70
CA LEU A 97 -15.42 12.42 -2.45
C LEU A 97 -15.78 11.31 -1.48
N GLY A 98 -14.81 10.79 -0.75
CA GLY A 98 -15.10 9.78 0.25
C GLY A 98 -14.07 9.68 1.36
N ALA A 99 -14.44 8.91 2.36
CA ALA A 99 -13.58 8.50 3.46
C ALA A 99 -13.91 7.05 3.82
N ASP A 100 -12.91 6.29 4.26
CA ASP A 100 -13.12 4.92 4.69
C ASP A 100 -12.13 4.46 5.76
N VAL A 101 -12.57 3.45 6.48
CA VAL A 101 -11.77 2.74 7.47
C VAL A 101 -11.81 1.26 7.14
N GLY A 102 -10.68 0.59 7.30
CA GLY A 102 -10.55 -0.81 6.95
C GLY A 102 -9.44 -1.50 7.70
N VAL A 103 -9.28 -2.78 7.40
CA VAL A 103 -8.23 -3.61 7.99
C VAL A 103 -7.50 -4.31 6.85
N GLN A 104 -6.24 -4.00 6.65
CA GLN A 104 -5.39 -4.64 5.66
C GLN A 104 -4.84 -5.95 6.22
N ILE A 105 -5.13 -7.04 5.52
CA ILE A 105 -4.71 -8.39 5.87
C ILE A 105 -3.76 -8.87 4.77
N PRO A 106 -2.48 -9.13 5.08
CA PRO A 106 -1.54 -9.66 4.11
C PRO A 106 -1.90 -11.11 3.77
N ILE A 107 -1.84 -11.44 2.48
CA ILE A 107 -2.07 -12.79 1.94
C ILE A 107 -0.73 -13.46 1.62
N THR A 108 0.18 -12.71 1.01
CA THR A 108 1.50 -13.21 0.63
C THR A 108 2.50 -12.09 0.79
N SER A 109 3.67 -12.41 1.32
CA SER A 109 4.75 -11.46 1.52
C SER A 109 6.07 -12.05 1.05
N ARG A 110 6.82 -11.25 0.31
CA ARG A 110 8.11 -11.61 -0.25
C ARG A 110 9.13 -10.55 0.11
N TYR A 111 10.27 -11.00 0.63
CA TYR A 111 11.42 -10.16 0.88
C TYR A 111 12.56 -10.56 -0.05
N THR A 112 13.21 -9.59 -0.67
CA THR A 112 14.40 -9.80 -1.51
C THR A 112 15.42 -8.71 -1.20
N SER A 113 16.64 -9.10 -0.87
CA SER A 113 17.73 -8.20 -0.47
C SER A 113 18.93 -8.40 -1.37
N THR A 114 19.58 -7.31 -1.77
CA THR A 114 20.89 -7.36 -2.46
C THR A 114 22.05 -7.07 -1.50
N VAL A 115 21.78 -6.95 -0.19
CA VAL A 115 22.78 -6.64 0.82
C VAL A 115 23.77 -7.82 0.97
N PRO A 116 25.09 -7.57 0.95
CA PRO A 116 26.09 -8.60 1.17
C PRO A 116 25.95 -9.26 2.56
N LYS A 117 26.25 -10.56 2.67
CA LYS A 117 26.11 -11.33 3.93
C LYS A 117 27.02 -10.79 5.04
N GLU A 118 28.10 -10.12 4.66
CA GLU A 118 29.07 -9.46 5.53
C GLU A 118 28.47 -8.24 6.26
N ALA A 119 27.36 -7.69 5.76
CA ALA A 119 26.60 -6.60 6.38
C ALA A 119 25.32 -7.13 7.06
N ALA A 120 25.46 -8.20 7.86
CA ALA A 120 24.35 -8.91 8.51
C ALA A 120 23.44 -7.99 9.37
N GLU A 121 24.00 -6.95 9.99
CA GLU A 121 23.24 -5.97 10.77
C GLU A 121 22.29 -5.14 9.90
N ALA A 122 22.73 -4.73 8.71
CA ALA A 122 21.91 -3.98 7.78
C ALA A 122 20.77 -4.85 7.21
N ASP A 123 21.07 -6.12 6.89
CA ASP A 123 20.04 -7.06 6.42
C ASP A 123 19.02 -7.39 7.53
N ALA A 124 19.45 -7.51 8.79
CA ALA A 124 18.54 -7.73 9.92
C ALA A 124 17.56 -6.56 10.12
N ILE A 125 18.02 -5.32 9.99
CA ILE A 125 17.17 -4.12 10.08
C ILE A 125 16.17 -4.09 8.93
N LEU A 126 16.62 -4.32 7.69
CA LEU A 126 15.77 -4.29 6.50
C LEU A 126 14.74 -5.43 6.52
N SER A 127 15.14 -6.63 6.93
CA SER A 127 14.25 -7.77 7.13
C SER A 127 13.20 -7.49 8.21
N LYS A 128 13.58 -6.86 9.33
CA LYS A 128 12.62 -6.48 10.38
C LYS A 128 11.58 -5.48 9.86
N VAL A 129 12.01 -4.44 9.15
CA VAL A 129 11.11 -3.45 8.54
C VAL A 129 10.20 -4.11 7.50
N ALA A 130 10.74 -4.94 6.63
CA ALA A 130 9.97 -5.70 5.64
C ALA A 130 8.96 -6.65 6.29
N SER A 131 9.33 -7.34 7.37
CA SER A 131 8.45 -8.26 8.08
C SER A 131 7.30 -7.54 8.79
N THR A 132 7.55 -6.34 9.32
CA THR A 132 6.51 -5.53 9.95
C THR A 132 5.51 -5.01 8.91
N PHE A 133 6.02 -4.57 7.75
CA PHE A 133 5.20 -4.10 6.65
C PHE A 133 4.38 -5.21 5.99
N GLY A 134 4.99 -6.39 5.80
CA GLY A 134 4.39 -7.46 5.02
C GLY A 134 3.59 -8.48 5.82
N ASN A 135 3.84 -8.68 7.12
CA ASN A 135 3.20 -9.77 7.87
C ASN A 135 2.16 -9.28 8.88
N GLY A 136 2.08 -7.98 9.14
CA GLY A 136 1.16 -7.39 10.10
C GLY A 136 -0.23 -7.12 9.51
N VAL A 137 -1.27 -7.47 10.26
CA VAL A 137 -2.61 -6.91 10.03
C VAL A 137 -2.57 -5.44 10.41
N THR A 138 -2.90 -4.56 9.46
CA THR A 138 -2.71 -3.11 9.63
C THR A 138 -4.05 -2.39 9.48
N PRO A 139 -4.52 -1.60 10.47
CA PRO A 139 -5.69 -0.77 10.29
C PRO A 139 -5.40 0.33 9.26
N THR A 140 -6.35 0.60 8.37
CA THR A 140 -6.24 1.62 7.33
C THR A 140 -7.30 2.69 7.54
N VAL A 141 -6.91 3.96 7.41
CA VAL A 141 -7.83 5.10 7.47
C VAL A 141 -7.53 6.01 6.29
N ASP A 142 -8.46 6.07 5.34
CA ASP A 142 -8.40 6.96 4.20
C ASP A 142 -9.32 8.16 4.51
N LEU A 143 -8.74 9.27 5.00
CA LEU A 143 -9.50 10.46 5.40
C LEU A 143 -10.06 11.25 4.22
N LEU A 144 -9.40 11.17 3.07
CA LEU A 144 -9.80 11.86 1.86
C LEU A 144 -9.53 10.99 0.64
N ARG A 145 -10.60 10.62 -0.05
CA ARG A 145 -10.57 10.03 -1.38
C ARG A 145 -11.18 11.00 -2.37
N VAL A 146 -10.42 11.29 -3.40
CA VAL A 146 -10.90 12.04 -4.56
C VAL A 146 -10.91 11.09 -5.74
N GLY A 147 -12.01 11.04 -6.47
CA GLY A 147 -12.13 10.20 -7.65
C GLY A 147 -13.06 10.78 -8.68
N PHE A 148 -12.99 10.23 -9.89
CA PHE A 148 -14.00 10.41 -10.90
C PHE A 148 -14.71 9.07 -11.15
N LEU A 149 -16.02 9.14 -11.12
CA LEU A 149 -16.96 8.09 -11.45
C LEU A 149 -17.63 8.49 -12.76
N PHE A 150 -17.50 7.60 -13.74
CA PHE A 150 -18.15 7.70 -15.05
C PHE A 150 -19.29 6.67 -15.12
#